data_AF-A0A481YDK7-F1
#
_entry.id   AF-A0A481YDK7-F1
#
_cell.length_a   1.000
_cell.length_b   1.000
_cell.length_c   1.000
_cell.angle_alpha   90.00
_cell.angle_beta   90.00
_cell.angle_gamma   90.00
#
_symmetry.space_group_name_H-M   'P 1'
#
loop_
_entity.id
_entity.type
_entity.pdbx_description
1 polymer ?
#
loop_
_entity_poly.entity_id
_entity_poly.type
_entity_poly.pdbx_seq_one_letter_code
_entity_poly.pdbx_strand_id
1 'polypeptide(L)'
;MSSSLKKQINVIGTIATAIVICISGFGTYAFQGFLYQFKKEMMEELRIESENRFKIEFQSLKTFLREDLKRDIEKLNLESKEMVEEFQTLLLKERFKIKVAFKEELKKCFDSFKQLGEVNVEK
;
A
#
# COMPACT_ATOMS: atom_id res chain seq x y z
N MET A 1 43.12 7.98 75.29
CA MET A 1 42.03 7.86 74.30
C MET A 1 42.60 7.23 73.03
N SER A 2 42.26 5.96 72.73
CA SER A 2 43.00 5.13 71.76
C SER A 2 42.81 5.59 70.31
N SER A 3 43.87 5.46 69.49
CA SER A 3 43.91 5.84 68.07
C SER A 3 42.82 5.19 67.20
N SER A 4 42.30 4.03 67.63
CA SER A 4 41.20 3.30 66.98
C SER A 4 39.87 4.06 67.04
N LEU A 5 39.54 4.69 68.17
CA LEU A 5 38.31 5.46 68.34
C LEU A 5 38.27 6.69 67.41
N LYS A 6 39.42 7.35 67.21
CA LYS A 6 39.52 8.49 66.28
C LYS A 6 39.28 8.09 64.82
N LYS A 7 39.77 6.91 64.40
CA LYS A 7 39.51 6.39 63.05
C LYS A 7 38.04 6.06 62.84
N GLN A 8 37.40 5.40 63.81
CA GLN A 8 35.97 5.06 63.72
C GLN A 8 35.08 6.31 63.65
N ILE A 9 35.37 7.33 64.47
CA ILE A 9 34.64 8.61 64.44
C ILE A 9 34.79 9.30 63.08
N ASN A 10 35.98 9.27 62.47
CA ASN A 10 36.21 9.88 61.17
C ASN A 10 35.45 9.16 60.05
N VAL A 11 35.45 7.82 60.05
CA VAL A 11 34.69 7.01 59.08
C VAL A 11 33.18 7.28 59.20
N ILE A 12 32.66 7.31 60.44
CA ILE A 12 31.24 7.61 60.69
C ILE A 12 30.89 9.04 60.24
N GLY A 13 31.76 10.01 60.50
CA GLY A 13 31.59 11.40 60.05
C GLY A 13 31.56 11.54 58.53
N THR A 14 32.43 10.83 57.81
CA THR A 14 32.43 10.80 56.34
C THR A 14 31.17 10.17 55.79
N ILE A 15 30.72 9.05 56.38
CA ILE A 15 29.46 8.38 55.99
C ILE A 15 28.26 9.30 56.24
N ALA A 16 28.18 9.94 57.41
CA ALA A 16 27.11 10.88 57.73
C ALA A 16 27.11 12.08 56.77
N THR A 17 28.29 12.62 56.43
CA THR A 17 28.41 13.74 55.49
C THR A 17 28.00 13.33 54.07
N ALA A 18 28.36 12.12 53.64
CA ALA A 18 27.93 11.59 52.34
C ALA A 18 26.41 11.40 52.28
N ILE A 19 25.80 10.87 53.35
CA ILE A 19 24.34 10.73 53.45
C ILE A 19 23.66 12.11 53.42
N VAL A 20 24.19 13.08 54.17
CA VAL A 20 23.67 14.46 54.17
C VAL A 20 23.80 15.08 52.79
N ILE A 21 24.90 14.91 52.06
CA ILE A 21 25.04 15.42 50.69
C ILE A 21 24.06 14.74 49.74
N CYS A 22 23.87 13.43 49.85
CA CYS A 22 22.91 12.68 49.03
C CYS A 22 21.45 13.09 49.29
N ILE A 23 21.10 13.42 50.54
CA ILE A 23 19.76 13.89 50.93
C ILE A 23 19.63 15.41 50.79
N SER A 24 20.74 16.14 50.68
CA SER A 24 20.74 17.59 50.48
C SER A 24 20.19 17.96 49.10
N GLY A 25 19.76 19.22 48.98
CA GLY A 25 19.36 19.79 47.69
C GLY A 25 20.37 19.54 46.57
N PHE A 26 21.68 19.59 46.86
CA PHE A 26 22.71 19.44 45.82
C PHE A 26 22.78 18.03 45.24
N GLY A 27 22.72 16.99 46.08
CA GLY A 27 22.70 15.59 45.62
C GLY A 27 21.40 15.25 44.89
N THR A 28 20.26 15.76 45.38
CA THR A 28 18.96 15.56 44.74
C THR A 28 18.86 16.26 43.37
N TYR A 29 19.39 17.48 43.21
CA TYR A 29 19.44 18.17 41.91
C TYR A 29 20.34 17.45 40.91
N ALA A 30 21.50 16.94 41.33
CA ALA A 30 22.38 16.18 40.45
C ALA A 30 21.72 14.88 39.96
N PHE A 31 21.04 14.16 40.86
CA PHE A 31 20.31 12.94 40.51
C PHE A 31 19.09 13.23 39.62
N GLN A 32 18.35 14.31 39.87
CA GLN A 32 17.27 14.77 38.99
C GLN A 32 17.79 15.14 37.60
N GLY A 33 18.94 15.83 37.52
CA GLY A 33 19.59 16.17 36.25
C GLY A 33 19.99 14.92 35.46
N PHE A 34 20.58 13.93 36.15
CA PHE A 34 20.89 12.63 35.54
C PHE A 34 19.64 11.91 35.02
N LEU A 35 18.59 11.80 35.84
CA LEU A 35 17.33 11.17 35.44
C LEU A 35 16.67 11.88 34.26
N TYR A 36 16.74 13.22 34.23
CA TYR A 36 16.22 14.01 33.13
C TYR A 36 16.95 13.73 31.82
N GLN A 37 18.29 13.70 31.85
CA GLN A 37 19.10 13.38 30.67
C GLN A 37 18.86 11.94 30.20
N PHE A 38 18.85 10.98 31.14
CA PHE A 38 18.56 9.59 30.84
C PHE A 38 17.17 9.41 30.20
N LYS A 39 16.14 10.05 30.76
CA LYS A 39 14.79 10.04 30.18
C LYS A 39 14.78 10.63 28.77
N LYS A 40 15.51 11.72 28.55
CA LYS A 40 15.59 12.39 27.25
C LYS A 40 16.25 11.49 26.19
N GLU A 41 17.37 10.88 26.54
CA GLU A 41 18.10 9.96 25.66
C GLU A 41 17.26 8.73 25.30
N MET A 42 16.64 8.10 26.31
CA MET A 42 15.73 6.98 26.09
C MET A 42 14.54 7.33 25.18
N MET A 43 13.90 8.49 25.39
CA MET A 43 12.78 8.93 24.56
C MET A 43 13.20 9.20 23.11
N GLU A 44 14.41 9.71 22.90
CA GLU A 44 14.94 9.98 21.57
C GLU A 44 15.27 8.68 20.82
N GLU A 45 15.87 7.70 21.49
CA GLU A 45 16.07 6.36 20.90
C GLU A 45 14.74 5.69 20.53
N LEU A 46 13.75 5.74 21.42
CA LEU A 46 12.39 5.26 21.16
C LEU A 46 11.75 5.98 19.96
N ARG A 47 11.94 7.30 19.85
CA ARG A 47 11.44 8.10 18.72
C ARG A 47 12.08 7.63 17.42
N ILE A 48 13.41 7.53 17.37
CA ILE A 48 14.16 7.10 16.18
C ILE A 48 13.75 5.68 15.76
N GLU A 49 13.66 4.73 16.70
CA GLU A 49 13.26 3.35 16.41
C GLU A 49 11.82 3.31 15.87
N SER A 50 10.89 4.07 16.48
CA SER A 50 9.52 4.14 16.00
C SER A 50 9.40 4.77 14.61
N GLU A 51 10.16 5.84 14.32
CA GLU A 51 10.21 6.48 13.01
C GLU A 51 10.79 5.55 11.94
N ASN A 52 11.87 4.84 12.26
CA ASN A 52 12.47 3.86 11.36
C ASN A 52 11.50 2.72 11.04
N ARG A 53 10.89 2.14 12.08
CA ARG A 53 9.92 1.07 11.92
C ARG A 53 8.71 1.53 11.10
N PHE A 54 8.15 2.70 11.42
CA PHE A 54 7.05 3.29 10.67
C PHE A 54 7.41 3.52 9.21
N LYS A 55 8.61 4.06 8.94
CA LYS A 55 9.09 4.28 7.57
C LYS A 55 9.22 2.97 6.79
N ILE A 56 9.71 1.90 7.42
CA ILE A 56 9.82 0.58 6.79
C ILE A 56 8.42 0.01 6.49
N GLU A 57 7.52 0.02 7.47
CA GLU A 57 6.14 -0.47 7.30
C GLU A 57 5.40 0.33 6.23
N PHE A 58 5.57 1.65 6.19
CA PHE A 58 4.99 2.52 5.17
C PHE A 58 5.53 2.22 3.77
N GLN A 59 6.84 2.00 3.61
CA GLN A 59 7.43 1.63 2.31
C GLN A 59 6.95 0.25 1.84
N SER A 60 6.82 -0.71 2.76
CA SER A 60 6.26 -2.02 2.48
C SER A 60 4.81 -1.90 1.99
N LEU A 61 3.97 -1.15 2.71
CA LEU A 61 2.59 -0.90 2.33
C LEU A 61 2.47 -0.21 0.96
N LYS A 62 3.30 0.81 0.71
CA LYS A 62 3.35 1.51 -0.58
C LYS A 62 3.70 0.56 -1.73
N THR A 63 4.65 -0.35 -1.51
CA THR A 63 5.07 -1.34 -2.51
C THR A 63 3.95 -2.34 -2.77
N PHE A 64 3.36 -2.88 -1.70
CA PHE A 64 2.21 -3.77 -1.78
C PHE A 64 1.06 -3.15 -2.59
N LEU A 65 0.62 -1.94 -2.24
CA LEU A 65 -0.48 -1.26 -2.93
C LEU A 65 -0.17 -1.02 -4.41
N ARG A 66 1.08 -0.65 -4.74
CA ARG A 66 1.50 -0.44 -6.13
C ARG A 66 1.44 -1.74 -6.93
N GLU A 67 1.92 -2.84 -6.37
CA GLU A 67 1.91 -4.14 -7.05
C GLU A 67 0.49 -4.68 -7.21
N ASP A 68 -0.35 -4.51 -6.19
CA ASP A 68 -1.74 -4.95 -6.22
C ASP A 68 -2.54 -4.20 -7.28
N LEU A 69 -2.46 -2.86 -7.28
CA LEU A 69 -3.09 -2.03 -8.31
C LEU A 69 -2.58 -2.35 -9.71
N LYS A 70 -1.28 -2.65 -9.86
CA LYS A 70 -0.71 -3.05 -11.15
C LYS A 70 -1.34 -4.34 -11.64
N ARG A 71 -1.48 -5.36 -10.77
CA ARG A 71 -2.13 -6.64 -11.13
C ARG A 71 -3.59 -6.45 -11.52
N ASP A 72 -4.33 -5.63 -10.78
CA ASP A 72 -5.73 -5.34 -11.08
C ASP A 72 -5.89 -4.64 -12.44
N ILE A 73 -5.03 -3.66 -12.73
CA ILE A 73 -5.01 -2.97 -14.03
C ILE A 73 -4.67 -3.95 -15.17
N GLU A 74 -3.66 -4.81 -14.99
CA GLU A 74 -3.28 -5.80 -15.98
C GLU A 74 -4.40 -6.80 -16.26
N LYS A 75 -5.09 -7.26 -15.22
CA LYS A 75 -6.26 -8.14 -15.33
C LYS A 75 -7.41 -7.46 -16.08
N LEU A 76 -7.76 -6.24 -15.69
CA LEU A 76 -8.84 -5.47 -16.34
C LEU A 76 -8.53 -5.20 -17.81
N ASN A 77 -7.28 -4.89 -18.14
CA ASN A 77 -6.85 -4.70 -19.53
C ASN A 77 -6.96 -5.98 -20.36
N LEU A 78 -6.62 -7.15 -19.78
CA LEU A 78 -6.78 -8.44 -20.45
C LEU A 78 -8.25 -8.73 -20.73
N GLU A 79 -9.10 -8.64 -19.70
CA GLU A 79 -10.55 -8.87 -19.81
C GLU A 79 -11.19 -7.89 -20.83
N SER A 80 -10.78 -6.62 -20.80
CA SER A 80 -11.25 -5.63 -21.77
C SER A 80 -10.84 -5.97 -23.20
N LYS A 81 -9.62 -6.46 -23.42
CA LYS A 81 -9.14 -6.87 -24.74
C LYS A 81 -9.92 -8.07 -25.26
N GLU A 82 -10.11 -9.09 -24.43
CA GLU A 82 -10.90 -10.27 -24.78
C GLU A 82 -12.34 -9.89 -25.16
N MET A 83 -12.98 -9.03 -24.36
CA MET A 83 -14.33 -8.54 -24.65
C MET A 83 -14.43 -7.78 -25.98
N VAL A 84 -13.41 -6.97 -26.31
CA VAL A 84 -13.36 -6.25 -27.60
C VAL A 84 -13.20 -7.23 -28.76
N GLU A 85 -12.38 -8.27 -28.62
CA GLU A 85 -12.18 -9.29 -29.67
C GLU A 85 -13.45 -10.13 -29.89
N GLU A 86 -14.15 -10.52 -28.82
CA GLU A 86 -15.45 -11.20 -28.89
C GLU A 86 -16.49 -10.32 -29.60
N PHE A 87 -16.56 -9.04 -29.23
CA PHE A 87 -17.48 -8.09 -29.84
C PHE A 87 -17.20 -7.90 -31.34
N GLN A 88 -15.93 -7.78 -31.75
CA GLN A 88 -15.55 -7.71 -33.16
C GLN A 88 -15.96 -8.98 -33.92
N THR A 89 -15.79 -10.15 -33.30
CA THR A 89 -16.18 -11.43 -33.89
C THR A 89 -17.70 -11.51 -34.11
N LEU A 90 -18.49 -11.06 -33.13
CA LEU A 90 -19.95 -10.98 -33.25
C LEU A 90 -20.37 -10.01 -34.36
N LEU A 91 -19.75 -8.83 -34.44
CA LEU A 91 -20.03 -7.87 -35.51
C LEU A 91 -19.72 -8.43 -36.90
N LEU A 92 -18.63 -9.17 -37.06
CA LEU A 92 -18.30 -9.84 -38.32
C LEU A 92 -19.35 -10.89 -38.70
N LYS A 93 -19.81 -11.68 -37.72
CA LYS A 93 -20.85 -12.69 -37.92
C LYS A 93 -22.18 -12.06 -38.35
N GLU A 94 -22.60 -10.99 -37.69
CA GLU A 94 -23.83 -10.26 -38.06
C GLU A 94 -23.69 -9.60 -39.44
N ARG A 95 -22.54 -8.98 -39.73
CA ARG A 95 -22.27 -8.42 -41.07
C ARG A 95 -22.36 -9.48 -42.16
N PHE A 96 -21.88 -10.70 -41.90
CA PHE A 96 -21.99 -11.80 -42.85
C PHE A 96 -23.45 -12.21 -43.06
N LYS A 97 -24.24 -12.39 -41.99
CA LYS A 97 -25.67 -12.71 -42.09
C LYS A 97 -26.43 -11.66 -42.89
N ILE A 98 -26.19 -10.37 -42.64
CA ILE A 98 -26.81 -9.27 -43.39
C ILE A 98 -26.48 -9.36 -44.88
N LYS A 99 -25.21 -9.61 -45.23
CA LYS A 99 -24.80 -9.77 -46.64
C LYS A 99 -25.49 -10.96 -47.31
N VAL A 100 -25.61 -12.08 -46.61
CA VAL A 100 -26.29 -13.28 -47.13
C VAL A 100 -27.77 -12.99 -47.37
N ALA A 101 -28.47 -12.44 -46.37
CA ALA A 101 -29.88 -12.07 -46.48
C ALA A 101 -30.13 -11.07 -47.62
N PHE A 102 -29.27 -10.06 -47.76
CA PHE A 102 -29.37 -9.08 -48.85
C PHE A 102 -29.18 -9.73 -50.23
N LYS A 103 -28.23 -10.66 -50.37
CA LYS A 103 -28.00 -11.39 -51.62
C LYS A 103 -29.20 -12.28 -51.98
N GLU A 104 -29.80 -12.92 -50.99
CA GLU A 104 -31.00 -13.75 -51.19
C GLU A 104 -32.20 -12.89 -51.63
N GLU A 105 -32.44 -11.75 -50.99
CA GLU A 105 -33.51 -10.83 -51.40
C GLU A 105 -33.29 -10.25 -52.79
N LEU A 106 -32.06 -9.85 -53.13
CA LEU A 106 -31.74 -9.44 -54.49
C LEU A 106 -32.05 -10.54 -55.51
N LYS A 107 -31.68 -11.78 -55.20
CA LYS A 107 -31.95 -12.92 -56.08
C LYS A 107 -33.46 -13.13 -56.27
N LYS A 108 -34.24 -13.09 -55.20
CA LYS A 108 -35.71 -13.18 -55.28
C LYS A 108 -36.29 -12.07 -56.15
N CYS A 109 -35.85 -10.82 -55.97
CA CYS A 109 -36.30 -9.71 -56.82
C CYS A 109 -35.97 -9.96 -58.30
N PHE A 110 -34.74 -10.36 -58.63
CA PHE A 110 -34.36 -10.66 -60.01
C PHE A 110 -35.14 -11.83 -60.61
N ASP A 111 -35.35 -12.91 -59.85
CA ASP A 111 -36.13 -14.06 -60.28
C ASP A 111 -37.61 -13.65 -60.55
N SER A 112 -38.20 -12.80 -59.69
CA SER A 112 -39.55 -12.24 -59.92
C SER A 112 -39.62 -11.35 -61.16
N PHE A 113 -38.62 -10.50 -61.40
CA PHE A 113 -38.54 -9.67 -62.62
C PHE A 113 -38.45 -10.52 -63.88
N LYS A 114 -37.68 -11.62 -63.84
CA LYS A 114 -37.54 -12.53 -64.98
C LYS A 114 -38.86 -13.23 -65.30
N GLN A 115 -39.58 -13.72 -64.29
CA GLN A 115 -40.91 -14.32 -64.47
C GLN A 115 -41.92 -13.32 -65.07
N LEU A 116 -41.91 -12.06 -64.63
CA LEU A 116 -42.74 -11.00 -65.23
C LEU A 116 -42.41 -10.73 -66.71
N GLY A 117 -41.14 -10.81 -67.08
CA GLY A 117 -40.69 -10.70 -68.47
C GLY A 117 -41.14 -11.87 -69.34
N GLU A 118 -41.05 -13.10 -68.83
CA GLU A 118 -41.48 -14.31 -69.54
C GLU A 118 -43.01 -14.33 -69.76
N VAL A 119 -43.82 -13.88 -68.79
CA VAL A 119 -45.29 -13.78 -68.91
C VAL A 119 -45.74 -12.74 -69.96
N ASN A 120 -44.93 -11.73 -70.25
CA ASN A 120 -45.25 -10.69 -71.25
C ASN A 120 -44.82 -11.03 -72.68
N VAL A 121 -44.05 -12.10 -72.90
CA VAL A 121 -43.60 -12.54 -74.23
C VAL A 121 -44.56 -13.58 -74.86
N GLU A 122 -45.47 -14.16 -74.09
CA GLU A 122 -46.48 -15.13 -74.56
C GLU A 122 -47.85 -14.50 -74.93
N LYS A 123 -47.96 -13.17 -75.01
CA LYS A 123 -49.14 -12.46 -75.54
C LYS A 123 -48.84 -11.81 -76.89
#